data_AF-A0A6P1XXZ7-F1
#
_entry.id   AF-A0A6P1XXZ7-F1
#
_cell.length_a   1.000
_cell.length_b   1.000
_cell.length_c   1.000
_cell.angle_alpha   90.00
_cell.angle_beta   90.00
_cell.angle_gamma   90.00
#
_symmetry.space_group_name_H-M   'P 1'
#
loop_
_entity.id
_entity.type
_entity.pdbx_description
1 polymer ?
#
loop_
_entity_poly.entity_id
_entity_poly.type
_entity_poly.pdbx_seq_one_letter_code
_entity_poly.pdbx_strand_id
1 'polypeptide(L)'
;MDEEIGLYYYGARYLDPKYSRWLSGDPALGEYVPAAGSDPSELAGMGGVFNVVNLHLYHYAGNNPVKYIDPDGKESGYILDNEGAEGFGHAGMYVQTKDGKYAFFEVTGISKEANGIKSNISPGSTVKDKWGHDTTVLSNLPLKFPTQGSVQAMKQPTRAGCLLRTFDKREDMIAALQKMDFDEMIVFNTQGREDAKIYDKAFVEGQSFSGYQVFNDSCGIFARNALTAEGSGIKAINPFVNINHIFSSSIPNEIGVNLYLANPESTVIRWRQK
;
A
#
# COMPACT_ATOMS: atom_id res chain seq x y z
N MET A 1 20.90 9.70 4.14
CA MET A 1 22.36 9.69 4.29
C MET A 1 22.64 9.98 5.75
N ASP A 2 23.38 9.11 6.43
CA ASP A 2 23.83 9.40 7.80
C ASP A 2 25.01 10.39 7.70
N GLU A 3 24.82 11.59 8.26
CA GLU A 3 25.78 12.70 8.15
C GLU A 3 27.07 12.44 8.92
N GLU A 4 27.09 11.52 9.89
CA GLU A 4 28.30 11.21 10.69
C GLU A 4 29.25 10.23 10.00
N ILE A 5 28.74 9.37 9.10
CA ILE A 5 29.52 8.28 8.50
C ILE A 5 29.53 8.28 6.97
N GLY A 6 28.74 9.13 6.31
CA GLY A 6 28.74 9.28 4.85
C GLY A 6 28.16 8.08 4.08
N LEU A 7 27.37 7.26 4.76
CA LEU A 7 26.77 6.03 4.22
C LEU A 7 25.25 6.19 4.07
N TYR A 8 24.68 5.41 3.16
CA TYR A 8 23.22 5.27 3.06
C TYR A 8 22.78 3.97 3.72
N TYR A 9 21.92 4.08 4.73
CA TYR A 9 21.30 2.91 5.35
C TYR A 9 20.02 2.53 4.59
N TYR A 10 19.95 1.29 4.13
CA TYR A 10 18.84 0.71 3.37
C TYR A 10 18.25 -0.49 4.13
N GLY A 11 17.96 -0.33 5.42
CA GLY A 11 17.23 -1.32 6.24
C GLY A 11 18.00 -2.60 6.61
N ALA A 12 18.57 -3.31 5.64
CA ALA A 12 19.31 -4.56 5.82
C ALA A 12 20.83 -4.39 5.68
N ARG A 13 21.27 -3.33 4.97
CA ARG A 13 22.69 -3.07 4.68
C ARG A 13 22.99 -1.57 4.64
N TYR A 14 24.26 -1.24 4.86
CA TYR A 14 24.82 0.09 4.60
C TYR A 14 25.48 0.12 3.22
N LEU A 15 25.07 1.07 2.39
CA LEU A 15 25.66 1.37 1.09
C LEU A 15 26.74 2.44 1.25
N ASP A 16 27.93 2.15 0.73
CA ASP A 16 28.94 3.16 0.45
C ASP A 16 28.63 3.80 -0.90
N PRO A 17 28.17 5.06 -0.94
CA PRO A 17 27.82 5.72 -2.19
C PRO A 17 29.02 6.07 -3.06
N LYS A 18 30.22 6.23 -2.47
CA LYS A 18 31.45 6.55 -3.20
C LYS A 18 31.89 5.38 -4.07
N TYR A 19 31.73 4.16 -3.57
CA TYR A 19 32.09 2.95 -4.30
C TYR A 19 30.89 2.19 -4.88
N SER A 20 29.66 2.65 -4.61
CA SER A 20 28.41 1.99 -5.02
C SER A 20 28.37 0.52 -4.62
N ARG A 21 28.78 0.23 -3.38
CA ARG A 21 28.89 -1.13 -2.83
C ARG A 21 28.28 -1.23 -1.44
N TRP A 22 27.69 -2.37 -1.17
CA TRP A 22 27.28 -2.73 0.18
C TRP A 22 28.50 -2.99 1.07
N LEU A 23 28.41 -2.63 2.35
CA LEU A 23 29.45 -2.90 3.35
C LEU A 23 29.38 -4.33 3.92
N SER A 24 28.29 -5.05 3.66
CA SER A 24 28.08 -6.45 4.01
C SER A 24 27.58 -7.23 2.79
N GLY A 25 27.83 -8.53 2.80
CA GLY A 25 27.28 -9.43 1.78
C GLY A 25 25.75 -9.51 1.88
N ASP A 26 25.11 -9.98 0.81
CA ASP A 26 23.66 -10.12 0.77
C ASP A 26 23.10 -11.04 1.88
N PRO A 27 22.22 -10.55 2.78
CA PRO A 27 21.59 -11.37 3.80
C PRO A 27 20.76 -12.53 3.22
N ALA A 28 20.22 -12.37 2.00
CA ALA A 28 19.44 -13.38 1.31
C ALA A 28 20.31 -14.44 0.61
N LEU A 29 21.63 -14.43 0.79
CA LEU A 29 22.54 -15.41 0.18
C LEU A 29 22.11 -16.87 0.45
N GLY A 30 21.58 -17.14 1.63
CA GLY A 30 21.06 -18.47 1.98
C GLY A 30 19.86 -18.91 1.12
N GLU A 31 19.07 -17.96 0.63
CA GLU A 31 17.87 -18.20 -0.20
C GLU A 31 18.19 -18.33 -1.70
N TYR A 32 19.42 -18.02 -2.10
CA TYR A 32 19.90 -18.22 -3.47
C TYR A 32 20.35 -19.66 -3.72
N VAL A 33 20.61 -20.43 -2.66
CA VAL A 33 21.13 -21.80 -2.74
C VAL A 33 19.95 -22.78 -2.81
N PRO A 34 19.84 -23.60 -3.87
CA PRO A 34 18.77 -24.57 -3.98
C PRO A 34 18.85 -25.63 -2.88
N ALA A 35 17.69 -25.95 -2.29
CA ALA A 35 17.52 -27.17 -1.53
C ALA A 35 17.46 -28.36 -2.48
N ALA A 36 17.81 -29.56 -2.01
CA ALA A 36 17.73 -30.76 -2.84
C ALA A 36 16.30 -30.97 -3.35
N GLY A 37 16.11 -30.87 -4.68
CA GLY A 37 14.81 -31.03 -5.33
C GLY A 37 13.98 -29.74 -5.51
N SER A 38 14.50 -28.57 -5.13
CA SER A 38 13.81 -27.29 -5.41
C SER A 38 13.92 -26.89 -6.88
N ASP A 39 12.85 -26.31 -7.44
CA ASP A 39 12.87 -25.73 -8.79
C ASP A 39 13.74 -24.44 -8.78
N PRO A 40 14.80 -24.36 -9.62
CA PRO A 40 15.64 -23.17 -9.71
C PRO A 40 14.88 -21.87 -10.00
N SER A 41 13.73 -21.93 -10.67
CA SER A 41 12.90 -20.75 -11.00
C SER A 41 12.21 -20.14 -9.78
N GLU A 42 12.13 -20.88 -8.66
CA GLU A 42 11.52 -20.44 -7.41
C GLU A 42 12.53 -19.85 -6.42
N LEU A 43 13.84 -19.84 -6.77
CA LEU A 43 14.88 -19.26 -5.93
C LEU A 43 14.85 -17.73 -5.94
N ALA A 44 15.10 -17.12 -4.78
CA ALA A 44 15.19 -15.67 -4.62
C ALA A 44 16.21 -15.06 -5.61
N GLY A 45 16.03 -13.80 -5.99
CA GLY A 45 16.92 -13.13 -6.94
C GLY A 45 16.78 -13.59 -8.40
N MET A 46 15.59 -14.03 -8.81
CA MET A 46 15.30 -14.49 -10.19
C MET A 46 16.18 -15.68 -10.60
N GLY A 47 16.21 -16.73 -9.78
CA GLY A 47 17.00 -17.94 -10.07
C GLY A 47 18.20 -18.16 -9.15
N GLY A 48 18.32 -17.42 -8.05
CA GLY A 48 19.35 -17.63 -7.03
C GLY A 48 20.76 -17.63 -7.61
N VAL A 49 21.54 -18.65 -7.25
CA VAL A 49 22.90 -18.86 -7.77
C VAL A 49 22.98 -19.06 -9.29
N PHE A 50 21.87 -19.36 -9.96
CA PHE A 50 21.83 -19.54 -11.42
C PHE A 50 21.69 -18.21 -12.18
N ASN A 51 21.35 -17.12 -11.49
CA ASN A 51 21.49 -15.77 -12.03
C ASN A 51 22.89 -15.23 -11.70
N VAL A 52 23.74 -15.12 -12.72
CA VAL A 52 25.15 -14.72 -12.59
C VAL A 52 25.36 -13.35 -11.91
N VAL A 53 24.34 -12.50 -11.92
CA VAL A 53 24.37 -11.19 -11.25
C VAL A 53 24.44 -11.37 -9.71
N ASN A 54 23.74 -12.37 -9.17
CA ASN A 54 23.65 -12.61 -7.72
C ASN A 54 24.95 -13.15 -7.10
N LEU A 55 25.90 -13.60 -7.92
CA LEU A 55 27.21 -14.07 -7.44
C LEU A 55 28.09 -12.91 -6.94
N HIS A 56 27.74 -11.67 -7.26
CA HIS A 56 28.50 -10.49 -6.87
C HIS A 56 27.90 -9.83 -5.62
N LEU A 57 27.90 -10.52 -4.47
CA LEU A 57 27.20 -10.21 -3.21
C LEU A 57 27.27 -8.78 -2.62
N TYR A 58 28.10 -7.91 -3.19
CA TYR A 58 28.30 -6.52 -2.76
C TYR A 58 27.83 -5.48 -3.80
N HIS A 59 27.23 -5.91 -4.92
CA HIS A 59 26.75 -5.01 -5.95
C HIS A 59 25.48 -4.26 -5.53
N TYR A 60 25.41 -2.98 -5.85
CA TYR A 60 24.16 -2.21 -5.78
C TYR A 60 23.43 -2.31 -7.12
N ALA A 61 22.13 -2.61 -7.09
CA ALA A 61 21.23 -2.48 -8.24
C ALA A 61 21.70 -3.17 -9.55
N GLY A 62 22.29 -4.37 -9.48
CA GLY A 62 22.77 -5.06 -10.69
C GLY A 62 23.93 -4.34 -11.41
N ASN A 63 24.66 -3.44 -10.73
CA ASN A 63 25.59 -2.47 -11.34
C ASN A 63 24.93 -1.54 -12.39
N ASN A 64 23.61 -1.37 -12.33
CA ASN A 64 22.87 -0.44 -13.17
C ASN A 64 21.90 0.39 -12.31
N PRO A 65 22.44 1.31 -11.48
CA PRO A 65 21.64 2.15 -10.58
C PRO A 65 20.77 3.19 -11.32
N VAL A 66 20.91 3.31 -12.64
CA VAL A 66 20.07 4.15 -13.50
C VAL A 66 18.77 3.44 -13.85
N LYS A 67 18.81 2.11 -13.98
CA LYS A 67 17.66 1.28 -14.36
C LYS A 67 17.01 0.57 -13.17
N TYR A 68 17.81 0.25 -12.15
CA TYR A 68 17.38 -0.51 -10.99
C TYR A 68 17.71 0.28 -9.73
N ILE A 69 16.82 0.22 -8.74
CA ILE A 69 17.04 0.71 -7.39
C ILE A 69 16.94 -0.53 -6.52
N ASP A 70 17.90 -0.73 -5.61
CA ASP A 70 17.83 -1.82 -4.62
C ASP A 70 17.02 -1.29 -3.42
N PRO A 71 15.71 -1.61 -3.32
CA PRO A 71 14.77 -0.80 -2.54
C PRO A 71 14.75 -1.10 -1.04
N ASP A 72 15.51 -2.08 -0.54
CA ASP A 72 15.36 -2.69 0.80
C ASP A 72 14.12 -3.56 1.04
N GLY A 73 13.32 -3.77 -0.01
CA GLY A 73 12.22 -4.73 -0.03
C GLY A 73 10.98 -4.26 0.73
N LYS A 74 10.95 -3.00 1.17
CA LYS A 74 9.81 -2.41 1.85
C LYS A 74 9.19 -1.32 1.01
N GLU A 75 7.87 -1.37 0.92
CA GLU A 75 7.09 -0.42 0.14
C GLU A 75 5.76 -0.19 0.84
N SER A 76 5.26 1.02 0.66
CA SER A 76 3.89 1.39 0.96
C SER A 76 3.27 1.97 -0.29
N GLY A 77 1.94 2.02 -0.35
CA GLY A 77 1.30 2.56 -1.53
C GLY A 77 -0.13 2.98 -1.36
N TYR A 78 -0.52 3.86 -2.28
CA TYR A 78 -1.87 4.35 -2.45
C TYR A 78 -2.53 3.55 -3.57
N ILE A 79 -3.69 2.95 -3.31
CA ILE A 79 -4.42 2.13 -4.28
C ILE A 79 -5.65 2.89 -4.76
N LEU A 80 -5.89 2.90 -6.07
CA LEU A 80 -6.99 3.61 -6.71
C LEU A 80 -7.91 2.69 -7.50
N ASP A 81 -9.21 2.93 -7.36
CA ASP A 81 -10.27 2.51 -8.27
C ASP A 81 -10.93 3.80 -8.78
N ASN A 82 -10.67 4.13 -10.04
CA ASN A 82 -11.01 5.43 -10.62
C ASN A 82 -12.52 5.59 -10.82
N GLU A 83 -13.24 4.48 -11.03
CA GLU A 83 -14.68 4.45 -11.28
C GLU A 83 -15.48 3.92 -10.08
N GLY A 84 -14.78 3.61 -8.99
CA GLY A 84 -15.37 3.15 -7.75
C GLY A 84 -16.46 4.08 -7.22
N ALA A 85 -17.34 3.50 -6.39
CA ALA A 85 -18.44 4.23 -5.76
C ALA A 85 -19.31 5.04 -6.75
N GLU A 86 -19.73 4.44 -7.87
CA GLU A 86 -20.56 5.09 -8.90
C GLU A 86 -19.87 6.30 -9.58
N GLY A 87 -18.55 6.21 -9.80
CA GLY A 87 -17.76 7.25 -10.47
C GLY A 87 -17.20 8.33 -9.53
N PHE A 88 -17.45 8.24 -8.23
CA PHE A 88 -16.85 9.11 -7.21
C PHE A 88 -15.44 8.67 -6.78
N GLY A 89 -14.90 7.64 -7.42
CA GLY A 89 -13.60 7.05 -7.10
C GLY A 89 -13.61 6.33 -5.76
N HIS A 90 -12.66 5.43 -5.61
CA HIS A 90 -12.41 4.73 -4.37
C HIS A 90 -10.91 4.53 -4.17
N ALA A 91 -10.49 4.50 -2.91
CA ALA A 91 -9.09 4.34 -2.56
C ALA A 91 -8.88 3.44 -1.35
N GLY A 92 -7.74 2.77 -1.37
CA GLY A 92 -7.17 2.11 -0.22
C GLY A 92 -5.71 2.49 -0.07
N MET A 93 -5.06 1.94 0.95
CA MET A 93 -3.62 2.03 1.09
C MET A 93 -3.06 0.72 1.59
N TYR A 94 -1.79 0.45 1.30
CA TYR A 94 -1.08 -0.66 1.91
C TYR A 94 0.26 -0.20 2.47
N VAL A 95 0.76 -1.00 3.40
CA VAL A 95 2.09 -0.85 3.98
C VAL A 95 2.63 -2.21 4.36
N GLN A 96 3.93 -2.40 4.20
CA GLN A 96 4.58 -3.62 4.67
C GLN A 96 4.66 -3.62 6.20
N THR A 97 4.36 -4.76 6.82
CA THR A 97 4.43 -4.95 8.26
C THR A 97 5.86 -5.32 8.70
N LYS A 98 6.13 -5.26 10.01
CA LYS A 98 7.47 -5.56 10.55
C LYS A 98 7.95 -6.98 10.25
N ASP A 99 7.03 -7.92 10.10
CA ASP A 99 7.26 -9.32 9.73
C ASP A 99 7.29 -9.58 8.21
N GLY A 100 7.29 -8.53 7.39
CA GLY A 100 7.44 -8.63 5.94
C GLY A 100 6.14 -8.93 5.17
N LYS A 101 5.00 -8.99 5.86
CA LYS A 101 3.67 -9.14 5.24
C LYS A 101 3.16 -7.80 4.73
N TYR A 102 2.05 -7.81 4.02
CA TYR A 102 1.43 -6.62 3.45
C TYR A 102 0.06 -6.39 4.09
N ALA A 103 -0.08 -5.26 4.79
CA ALA A 103 -1.33 -4.82 5.38
C ALA A 103 -2.04 -3.84 4.45
N PHE A 104 -3.20 -4.23 3.95
CA PHE A 104 -4.07 -3.40 3.12
C PHE A 104 -5.23 -2.85 3.95
N PHE A 105 -5.36 -1.53 3.99
CA PHE A 105 -6.41 -0.80 4.68
C PHE A 105 -7.34 -0.11 3.68
N GLU A 106 -8.64 -0.21 3.95
CA GLU A 106 -9.67 0.32 3.06
C GLU A 106 -10.84 0.84 3.88
N VAL A 107 -11.22 2.10 3.68
CA VAL A 107 -12.49 2.63 4.20
C VAL A 107 -13.56 2.38 3.16
N THR A 108 -14.54 1.55 3.47
CA THR A 108 -15.56 1.13 2.50
C THR A 108 -16.91 0.86 3.17
N GLY A 109 -17.95 0.69 2.35
CA GLY A 109 -19.28 0.30 2.81
C GLY A 109 -19.29 -1.16 3.28
N ILE A 110 -19.86 -1.44 4.45
CA ILE A 110 -19.87 -2.80 5.04
C ILE A 110 -21.24 -3.45 4.81
N SER A 111 -21.29 -4.39 3.86
CA SER A 111 -22.48 -5.18 3.54
C SER A 111 -22.13 -6.51 2.87
N LYS A 112 -23.10 -7.43 2.82
CA LYS A 112 -22.90 -8.73 2.17
C LYS A 112 -22.63 -8.57 0.67
N GLU A 113 -23.24 -7.58 0.05
CA GLU A 113 -23.14 -7.28 -1.37
C GLU A 113 -21.77 -6.65 -1.68
N ALA A 114 -21.34 -5.68 -0.87
CA ALA A 114 -20.09 -4.98 -1.06
C ALA A 114 -18.88 -5.91 -0.85
N ASN A 115 -18.81 -6.58 0.29
CA ASN A 115 -17.62 -7.36 0.70
C ASN A 115 -17.95 -8.71 1.33
N GLY A 116 -19.20 -9.16 1.33
CA GLY A 116 -19.59 -10.42 1.97
C GLY A 116 -19.74 -10.32 3.50
N ILE A 117 -19.53 -9.14 4.09
CA ILE A 117 -19.52 -8.95 5.54
C ILE A 117 -20.90 -8.50 6.02
N LYS A 118 -21.39 -9.08 7.12
CA LYS A 118 -22.66 -8.66 7.72
C LYS A 118 -22.54 -7.22 8.24
N SER A 119 -23.50 -6.37 7.89
CA SER A 119 -23.47 -4.95 8.26
C SER A 119 -23.46 -4.70 9.78
N ASN A 120 -23.97 -5.62 10.59
CA ASN A 120 -23.97 -5.52 12.05
C ASN A 120 -22.72 -6.14 12.74
N ILE A 121 -21.67 -6.46 11.99
CA ILE A 121 -20.42 -7.00 12.55
C ILE A 121 -19.79 -6.01 13.54
N SER A 122 -19.28 -6.51 14.66
CA SER A 122 -18.62 -5.68 15.66
C SER A 122 -17.18 -5.32 15.25
N PRO A 123 -16.73 -4.08 15.47
CA PRO A 123 -15.31 -3.73 15.35
C PRO A 123 -14.41 -4.68 16.18
N GLY A 124 -13.22 -4.97 15.66
CA GLY A 124 -12.28 -5.96 16.20
C GLY A 124 -12.53 -7.40 15.73
N SER A 125 -13.64 -7.68 15.05
CA SER A 125 -13.91 -9.02 14.52
C SER A 125 -13.12 -9.28 13.23
N THR A 126 -12.54 -10.47 13.10
CA THR A 126 -11.99 -10.98 11.84
C THR A 126 -12.96 -11.96 11.20
N VAL A 127 -13.27 -11.75 9.93
CA VAL A 127 -14.19 -12.58 9.14
C VAL A 127 -13.61 -12.86 7.76
N LYS A 128 -14.08 -13.91 7.10
CA LYS A 128 -13.82 -14.13 5.68
C LYS A 128 -14.70 -13.20 4.84
N ASP A 129 -14.08 -12.40 3.98
CA ASP A 129 -14.80 -11.61 2.99
C ASP A 129 -15.27 -12.47 1.80
N LYS A 130 -16.00 -11.87 0.84
CA LYS A 130 -16.53 -12.59 -0.33
C LYS A 130 -15.44 -13.15 -1.27
N TRP A 131 -14.20 -12.69 -1.13
CA TRP A 131 -13.05 -13.18 -1.91
C TRP A 131 -12.23 -14.23 -1.12
N GLY A 132 -12.61 -14.53 0.13
CA GLY A 132 -11.98 -15.54 0.96
C GLY A 132 -10.80 -15.04 1.81
N HIS A 133 -10.58 -13.72 1.89
CA HIS A 133 -9.50 -13.13 2.67
C HIS A 133 -9.92 -12.93 4.13
N ASP A 134 -8.99 -13.16 5.06
CA ASP A 134 -9.20 -12.77 6.46
C ASP A 134 -9.20 -11.25 6.56
N THR A 135 -10.35 -10.71 6.96
CA THR A 135 -10.62 -9.27 6.98
C THR A 135 -11.01 -8.87 8.39
N THR A 136 -10.18 -8.05 9.02
CA THR A 136 -10.44 -7.46 10.33
C THR A 136 -11.21 -6.17 10.16
N VAL A 137 -12.35 -6.05 10.83
CA VAL A 137 -13.17 -4.84 10.81
C VAL A 137 -12.68 -3.90 11.90
N LEU A 138 -11.96 -2.84 11.54
CA LEU A 138 -11.40 -1.90 12.52
C LEU A 138 -12.45 -0.91 13.04
N SER A 139 -13.38 -0.51 12.19
CA SER A 139 -14.53 0.32 12.54
C SER A 139 -15.74 -0.08 11.70
N ASN A 140 -16.93 0.22 12.21
CA ASN A 140 -18.19 -0.04 11.51
C ASN A 140 -19.29 0.84 12.10
N LEU A 141 -19.64 1.92 11.42
CA LEU A 141 -20.60 2.92 11.92
C LEU A 141 -21.63 3.28 10.85
N PRO A 142 -22.84 3.74 11.25
CA PRO A 142 -23.81 4.32 10.33
C PRO A 142 -23.19 5.42 9.47
N LEU A 143 -23.57 5.46 8.18
CA LEU A 143 -23.20 6.59 7.33
C LEU A 143 -23.80 7.89 7.86
N LYS A 144 -22.96 8.93 7.93
CA LYS A 144 -23.41 10.31 8.21
C LYS A 144 -23.81 11.03 6.93
N PHE A 145 -23.09 10.79 5.82
CA PHE A 145 -23.43 11.33 4.50
C PHE A 145 -22.96 10.42 3.35
N PRO A 146 -23.83 10.05 2.39
CA PRO A 146 -25.28 10.27 2.38
C PRO A 146 -25.96 9.55 3.56
N THR A 147 -27.12 10.04 4.02
CA THR A 147 -27.81 9.44 5.19
C THR A 147 -28.24 8.00 4.92
N GLN A 148 -28.42 7.19 5.97
CA GLN A 148 -28.86 5.81 5.84
C GLN A 148 -30.15 5.65 5.03
N GLY A 149 -31.12 6.55 5.21
CA GLY A 149 -32.37 6.51 4.44
C GLY A 149 -32.13 6.73 2.93
N SER A 150 -31.21 7.65 2.59
CA SER A 150 -30.83 7.94 1.21
C SER A 150 -30.16 6.73 0.54
N VAL A 151 -29.19 6.10 1.20
CA VAL A 151 -28.49 4.93 0.64
C VAL A 151 -29.35 3.67 0.63
N GLN A 152 -30.29 3.50 1.57
CA GLN A 152 -31.28 2.41 1.52
C GLN A 152 -32.13 2.48 0.25
N ALA A 153 -32.59 3.68 -0.13
CA ALA A 153 -33.34 3.87 -1.36
C ALA A 153 -32.52 3.52 -2.61
N MET A 154 -31.19 3.73 -2.55
CA MET A 154 -30.24 3.37 -3.60
C MET A 154 -29.73 1.91 -3.52
N LYS A 155 -30.20 1.12 -2.54
CA LYS A 155 -29.71 -0.24 -2.25
C LYS A 155 -28.20 -0.32 -1.99
N GLN A 156 -27.63 0.77 -1.48
CA GLN A 156 -26.23 0.90 -1.12
C GLN A 156 -26.00 0.57 0.37
N PRO A 157 -24.77 0.23 0.79
CA PRO A 157 -24.45 -0.04 2.19
C PRO A 157 -24.86 1.12 3.10
N THR A 158 -25.49 0.81 4.24
CA THR A 158 -25.94 1.82 5.22
C THR A 158 -24.91 2.15 6.28
N ARG A 159 -23.78 1.45 6.24
CA ARG A 159 -22.69 1.55 7.21
C ARG A 159 -21.38 1.51 6.47
N ALA A 160 -20.40 2.21 7.01
CA ALA A 160 -19.04 2.20 6.50
C ALA A 160 -18.06 2.10 7.66
N GLY A 161 -16.84 1.71 7.32
CA GLY A 161 -15.74 1.63 8.26
C GLY A 161 -14.46 1.18 7.58
N CYS A 162 -13.41 1.07 8.38
CA CYS A 162 -12.11 0.63 7.91
C CYS A 162 -11.98 -0.89 8.02
N LEU A 163 -11.58 -1.52 6.93
CA LEU A 163 -11.25 -2.93 6.83
C LEU A 163 -9.74 -3.09 6.69
N LEU A 164 -9.18 -4.08 7.38
CA LEU A 164 -7.77 -4.48 7.28
C LEU A 164 -7.67 -5.91 6.76
N ARG A 165 -6.91 -6.10 5.69
CA ARG A 165 -6.52 -7.41 5.14
C ARG A 165 -5.01 -7.56 5.21
N THR A 166 -4.54 -8.76 5.54
CA THR A 166 -3.09 -9.05 5.57
C THR A 166 -2.76 -10.13 4.55
N PHE A 167 -1.69 -9.93 3.80
CA PHE A 167 -1.20 -10.85 2.77
C PHE A 167 0.24 -11.24 3.08
N ASP A 168 0.57 -12.52 2.94
CA ASP A 168 1.94 -12.98 3.22
C ASP A 168 2.93 -12.51 2.14
N LYS A 169 2.47 -12.34 0.90
CA LYS A 169 3.29 -11.90 -0.23
C LYS A 169 2.65 -10.74 -0.97
N ARG A 170 3.49 -9.94 -1.61
CA ARG A 170 3.11 -8.81 -2.46
C ARG A 170 2.23 -9.24 -3.62
N GLU A 171 2.59 -10.35 -4.26
CA GLU A 171 1.88 -10.88 -5.43
C GLU A 171 0.46 -11.31 -5.07
N ASP A 172 0.27 -11.88 -3.87
CA ASP A 172 -1.03 -12.26 -3.34
C ASP A 172 -1.91 -11.03 -3.09
N MET A 173 -1.32 -9.96 -2.54
CA MET A 173 -2.01 -8.68 -2.36
C MET A 173 -2.41 -8.10 -3.71
N ILE A 174 -1.51 -8.02 -4.69
CA ILE A 174 -1.82 -7.47 -6.02
C ILE A 174 -2.92 -8.29 -6.70
N ALA A 175 -2.85 -9.62 -6.63
CA ALA A 175 -3.90 -10.49 -7.17
C ALA A 175 -5.26 -10.28 -6.47
N ALA A 176 -5.26 -10.02 -5.17
CA ALA A 176 -6.47 -9.67 -4.43
C ALA A 176 -7.03 -8.30 -4.87
N LEU A 177 -6.18 -7.27 -4.95
CA LEU A 177 -6.59 -5.93 -5.40
C LEU A 177 -7.19 -5.94 -6.81
N GLN A 178 -6.62 -6.72 -7.72
CA GLN A 178 -7.17 -6.91 -9.07
C GLN A 178 -8.56 -7.58 -9.05
N LYS A 179 -8.78 -8.58 -8.19
CA LYS A 179 -10.09 -9.23 -7.99
C LYS A 179 -11.11 -8.34 -7.28
N MET A 180 -10.64 -7.35 -6.53
CA MET A 180 -11.44 -6.34 -5.86
C MET A 180 -11.76 -5.14 -6.76
N ASP A 181 -11.39 -5.21 -8.03
CA ASP A 181 -11.62 -4.15 -9.00
C ASP A 181 -10.89 -2.83 -8.65
N PHE A 182 -9.63 -2.89 -8.19
CA PHE A 182 -8.75 -1.72 -8.21
C PHE A 182 -8.05 -1.58 -9.58
N ASP A 183 -7.74 -0.35 -9.98
CA ASP A 183 -7.21 0.00 -11.30
C ASP A 183 -5.70 0.23 -11.33
N GLU A 184 -5.18 0.87 -10.29
CA GLU A 184 -3.77 1.23 -10.19
C GLU A 184 -3.29 1.37 -8.75
N MET A 185 -1.97 1.40 -8.60
CA MET A 185 -1.30 1.79 -7.36
C MET A 185 -0.15 2.76 -7.60
N ILE A 186 0.04 3.67 -6.64
CA ILE A 186 1.21 4.52 -6.51
C ILE A 186 2.05 3.93 -5.38
N VAL A 187 3.27 3.51 -5.72
CA VAL A 187 4.20 2.82 -4.82
C VAL A 187 5.27 3.80 -4.35
N PHE A 188 5.41 3.93 -3.04
CA PHE A 188 6.43 4.76 -2.39
C PHE A 188 7.55 3.87 -1.87
N ASN A 189 8.79 4.31 -2.08
CA ASN A 189 9.98 3.65 -1.55
C ASN A 189 10.18 4.08 -0.10
N THR A 190 9.55 3.36 0.84
CA THR A 190 9.61 3.64 2.28
C THR A 190 10.49 2.64 3.02
N GLN A 191 11.09 3.07 4.11
CA GLN A 191 11.90 2.22 4.98
C GLN A 191 11.07 1.58 6.09
N GLY A 192 11.55 0.49 6.68
CA GLY A 192 10.81 -0.21 7.74
C GLY A 192 10.45 0.62 8.99
N ARG A 193 11.21 1.69 9.28
CA ARG A 193 10.87 2.64 10.36
C ARG A 193 9.71 3.56 9.97
N GLU A 194 9.64 3.93 8.70
CA GLU A 194 8.59 4.78 8.10
C GLU A 194 7.31 3.95 7.96
N ASP A 195 7.41 2.70 7.50
CA ASP A 195 6.29 1.76 7.41
C ASP A 195 5.62 1.51 8.76
N ALA A 196 6.41 1.39 9.84
CA ALA A 196 5.86 1.26 11.18
C ALA A 196 5.01 2.49 11.57
N LYS A 197 5.44 3.71 11.20
CA LYS A 197 4.67 4.93 11.44
C LYS A 197 3.39 4.96 10.63
N ILE A 198 3.47 4.57 9.36
CA ILE A 198 2.31 4.49 8.45
C ILE A 198 1.30 3.46 8.98
N TYR A 199 1.75 2.25 9.34
CA TYR A 199 0.90 1.20 9.88
C TYR A 199 0.22 1.63 11.18
N ASP A 200 0.99 2.13 12.16
CA ASP A 200 0.45 2.58 13.45
C ASP A 200 -0.61 3.68 13.24
N LYS A 201 -0.34 4.63 12.32
CA LYS A 201 -1.28 5.68 11.95
C LYS A 201 -2.54 5.13 11.29
N ALA A 202 -2.40 4.26 10.28
CA ALA A 202 -3.51 3.63 9.57
C ALA A 202 -4.40 2.81 10.52
N PHE A 203 -3.78 2.08 11.45
CA PHE A 203 -4.50 1.27 12.42
C PHE A 203 -5.30 2.13 13.41
N VAL A 204 -4.67 3.15 14.00
CA VAL A 204 -5.33 4.07 14.95
C VAL A 204 -6.45 4.88 14.28
N GLU A 205 -6.18 5.45 13.10
CA GLU A 205 -7.22 6.16 12.34
C GLU A 205 -8.32 5.21 11.87
N GLY A 206 -7.99 3.99 11.47
CA GLY A 206 -8.97 2.99 11.02
C GLY A 206 -9.93 2.60 12.14
N GLN A 207 -9.44 2.45 13.37
CA GLN A 207 -10.26 2.22 14.56
C GLN A 207 -11.12 3.44 14.93
N SER A 208 -10.57 4.64 14.77
CA SER A 208 -11.22 5.91 15.12
C SER A 208 -12.14 6.45 14.01
N PHE A 209 -12.09 5.85 12.83
CA PHE A 209 -12.84 6.29 11.66
C PHE A 209 -14.33 6.32 11.99
N SER A 210 -14.94 7.51 11.88
CA SER A 210 -16.31 7.69 12.34
C SER A 210 -17.10 8.69 11.51
N GLY A 211 -17.97 8.11 10.68
CA GLY A 211 -19.00 8.86 9.99
C GLY A 211 -18.49 9.44 8.70
N TYR A 212 -18.33 8.54 7.74
CA TYR A 212 -17.98 8.82 6.36
C TYR A 212 -18.63 10.09 5.83
N GLN A 213 -17.78 11.01 5.36
CA GLN A 213 -18.12 12.26 4.69
C GLN A 213 -17.16 12.47 3.53
N VAL A 214 -17.68 12.53 2.32
CA VAL A 214 -16.92 12.61 1.06
C VAL A 214 -15.77 13.64 1.10
N PHE A 215 -15.99 14.81 1.69
CA PHE A 215 -15.03 15.92 1.69
C PHE A 215 -14.07 15.97 2.89
N ASN A 216 -14.40 15.31 4.01
CA ASN A 216 -13.69 15.50 5.28
C ASN A 216 -13.17 14.19 5.89
N ASP A 217 -13.87 13.09 5.65
CA ASP A 217 -13.61 11.78 6.27
C ASP A 217 -13.99 10.67 5.28
N SER A 218 -13.17 10.51 4.23
CA SER A 218 -13.39 9.60 3.11
C SER A 218 -12.20 8.66 2.90
N CYS A 219 -12.35 7.67 2.03
CA CYS A 219 -11.32 6.67 1.77
C CYS A 219 -9.98 7.25 1.29
N GLY A 220 -10.02 8.21 0.36
CA GLY A 220 -8.82 8.90 -0.10
C GLY A 220 -8.15 9.75 0.99
N ILE A 221 -8.94 10.44 1.82
CA ILE A 221 -8.42 11.27 2.92
C ILE A 221 -7.76 10.41 3.99
N PHE A 222 -8.42 9.31 4.38
CA PHE A 222 -7.86 8.32 5.30
C PHE A 222 -6.52 7.78 4.78
N ALA A 223 -6.51 7.28 3.55
CA ALA A 223 -5.31 6.71 2.95
C ALA A 223 -4.16 7.73 2.87
N ARG A 224 -4.44 8.98 2.47
CA ARG A 224 -3.47 10.07 2.48
C ARG A 224 -2.91 10.33 3.89
N ASN A 225 -3.78 10.52 4.87
CA ASN A 225 -3.37 10.87 6.24
C ASN A 225 -2.49 9.77 6.87
N ALA A 226 -2.82 8.50 6.59
CA ALA A 226 -2.02 7.36 7.00
C ALA A 226 -0.65 7.32 6.32
N LEU A 227 -0.61 7.46 4.99
CA LEU A 227 0.63 7.43 4.22
C LEU A 227 1.55 8.61 4.56
N THR A 228 0.99 9.80 4.78
CA THR A 228 1.77 11.00 5.16
C THR A 228 1.87 11.20 6.66
N ALA A 229 1.89 10.10 7.43
CA ALA A 229 2.13 10.15 8.87
C ALA A 229 3.45 10.90 9.16
N GLU A 230 3.54 11.57 10.31
CA GLU A 230 4.79 12.21 10.71
C GLU A 230 5.92 11.17 10.80
N GLY A 231 7.02 11.41 10.08
CA GLY A 231 8.14 10.48 10.00
C GLY A 231 7.94 9.30 9.03
N SER A 232 6.94 9.34 8.14
CA SER A 232 6.76 8.39 7.02
C SER A 232 7.66 8.67 5.81
N GLY A 233 8.20 9.89 5.70
CA GLY A 233 8.95 10.31 4.50
C GLY A 233 8.08 10.68 3.29
N ILE A 234 6.81 10.28 3.26
CA ILE A 234 5.87 10.58 2.16
C ILE A 234 5.28 11.98 2.35
N LYS A 235 5.34 12.78 1.28
CA LYS A 235 4.83 14.15 1.24
C LYS A 235 3.43 14.21 0.63
N ALA A 236 2.64 15.19 1.04
CA ALA A 236 1.40 15.56 0.36
C ALA A 236 1.41 17.06 0.02
N ILE A 237 0.93 17.40 -1.16
CA ILE A 237 0.62 18.79 -1.53
C ILE A 237 -0.72 19.17 -0.88
N ASN A 238 -0.77 20.38 -0.30
CA ASN A 238 -1.94 20.87 0.41
C ASN A 238 -3.15 20.97 -0.57
N PRO A 239 -4.34 20.43 -0.24
CA PRO A 239 -5.52 20.40 -1.12
C PRO A 239 -6.02 21.77 -1.62
N PHE A 240 -5.54 22.89 -1.09
CA PHE A 240 -5.89 24.23 -1.62
C PHE A 240 -5.23 24.56 -2.96
N VAL A 241 -4.25 23.78 -3.41
CA VAL A 241 -3.81 23.86 -4.80
C VAL A 241 -4.82 23.09 -5.64
N ASN A 242 -5.89 23.78 -6.03
CA ASN A 242 -6.78 23.34 -7.07
C ASN A 242 -5.98 23.30 -8.38
N ILE A 243 -5.32 22.16 -8.64
CA ILE A 243 -4.73 21.84 -9.94
C ILE A 243 -5.90 21.51 -10.87
N ASN A 244 -6.68 22.53 -11.19
CA ASN A 244 -7.87 22.48 -12.03
C ASN A 244 -7.65 21.50 -13.19
N HIS A 245 -8.47 20.45 -13.21
CA HIS A 245 -8.90 19.77 -14.44
C HIS A 245 -7.86 19.01 -15.29
N ILE A 246 -6.63 18.77 -14.85
CA ILE A 246 -5.67 18.13 -15.77
C ILE A 246 -5.79 16.59 -15.79
N PHE A 247 -6.20 15.88 -14.71
CA PHE A 247 -6.20 14.40 -14.75
C PHE A 247 -7.25 13.58 -13.95
N SER A 248 -8.29 14.12 -13.28
CA SER A 248 -9.23 13.19 -12.62
C SER A 248 -10.66 13.67 -12.33
N SER A 249 -11.58 12.71 -12.28
CA SER A 249 -13.02 12.83 -12.09
C SER A 249 -13.49 12.78 -10.62
N SER A 250 -12.59 12.61 -9.64
CA SER A 250 -12.99 12.40 -8.23
C SER A 250 -11.91 12.74 -7.17
N ILE A 251 -12.33 12.93 -5.92
CA ILE A 251 -11.44 13.30 -4.78
C ILE A 251 -10.31 12.28 -4.54
N PRO A 252 -10.56 10.95 -4.50
CA PRO A 252 -9.48 9.98 -4.33
C PRO A 252 -8.43 10.08 -5.43
N ASN A 253 -8.86 10.27 -6.68
CA ASN A 253 -7.93 10.37 -7.80
C ASN A 253 -7.09 11.66 -7.72
N GLU A 254 -7.69 12.80 -7.34
CA GLU A 254 -6.95 14.05 -7.09
C GLU A 254 -5.89 13.88 -5.97
N ILE A 255 -6.24 13.17 -4.90
CA ILE A 255 -5.32 12.85 -3.82
C ILE A 255 -4.16 11.99 -4.34
N GLY A 256 -4.45 10.96 -5.13
CA GLY A 256 -3.42 10.12 -5.76
C GLY A 256 -2.46 10.94 -6.63
N VAL A 257 -2.99 11.80 -7.50
CA VAL A 257 -2.16 12.71 -8.33
C VAL A 257 -1.28 13.60 -7.47
N ASN A 258 -1.84 14.20 -6.40
CA ASN A 258 -1.07 15.05 -5.50
C ASN A 258 0.02 14.29 -4.73
N LEU A 259 -0.25 13.05 -4.32
CA LEU A 259 0.76 12.19 -3.69
C LEU A 259 1.87 11.83 -4.68
N TYR A 260 1.53 11.48 -5.92
CA TYR A 260 2.53 11.19 -6.96
C TYR A 260 3.40 12.42 -7.26
N LEU A 261 2.79 13.59 -7.47
CA LEU A 261 3.52 14.83 -7.76
C LEU A 261 4.42 15.30 -6.60
N ALA A 262 4.03 15.01 -5.36
CA ALA A 262 4.81 15.34 -4.17
C ALA A 262 6.04 14.43 -3.97
N ASN A 263 6.03 13.24 -4.57
CA ASN A 263 7.00 12.17 -4.37
C ASN A 263 7.45 11.62 -5.74
N PRO A 264 8.27 12.36 -6.51
CA PRO A 264 8.63 12.03 -7.89
C PRO A 264 9.43 10.71 -8.06
N GLU A 265 9.98 10.18 -6.97
CA GLU A 265 10.62 8.87 -6.90
C GLU A 265 9.64 7.68 -6.81
N SER A 266 8.35 7.96 -6.63
CA SER A 266 7.30 6.93 -6.59
C SER A 266 7.06 6.29 -7.95
N THR A 267 6.60 5.05 -7.94
CA THR A 267 6.29 4.28 -9.16
C THR A 267 4.78 4.07 -9.29
N VAL A 268 4.23 4.32 -10.48
CA VAL A 268 2.82 4.01 -10.77
C VAL A 268 2.73 2.67 -11.48
N ILE A 269 1.91 1.76 -10.96
CA ILE A 269 1.59 0.48 -11.58
C ILE A 269 0.11 0.47 -11.92
N ARG A 270 -0.20 0.30 -13.21
CA ARG A 270 -1.56 0.22 -13.73
C ARG A 270 -1.84 -1.18 -14.23
N TRP A 271 -2.93 -1.79 -13.79
CA TRP A 271 -3.36 -3.12 -14.24
C TRP A 271 -4.62 -3.07 -15.09
N ARG A 272 -5.47 -2.04 -14.93
CA ARG A 272 -6.60 -1.80 -15.83
C ARG A 272 -6.50 -0.40 -16.41
N GLN A 273 -6.49 -0.33 -17.75
CA GLN A 273 -6.76 0.90 -18.48
C GLN A 273 -8.20 0.79 -18.96
N LYS A 274 -9.07 1.66 -18.44
CA LYS A 274 -10.42 1.87 -18.98
C LYS A 274 -10.42 3.14 -19.81
#